data_AF-A0A5K1FTG5-F1
#
_entry.id   AF-A0A5K1FTG5-F1
#
_cell.length_a   1.000
_cell.length_b   1.000
_cell.length_c   1.000
_cell.angle_alpha   90.00
_cell.angle_beta   90.00
_cell.angle_gamma   90.00
#
_symmetry.space_group_name_H-M   'P 1'
#
loop_
_entity.id
_entity.type
_entity.pdbx_description
1 polymer ?
#
loop_
_entity_poly.entity_id
_entity_poly.type
_entity_poly.pdbx_seq_one_letter_code
_entity_poly.pdbx_strand_id
1 'polypeptide(L)' 'TKSMRNEGGLKVIKEAIGKLQLRHKEHISAYGEGNERRLTGRHETADINTFTW' A
#
# COMPACT_ATOMS: atom_id res chain seq x y z
N THR A 1 -10.38 -9.95 2.26
CA THR A 1 -10.77 -11.31 2.72
C THR A 1 -12.27 -11.35 3.02
N LYS A 2 -12.88 -12.52 3.24
CA LYS A 2 -14.31 -12.61 3.65
C LYS A 2 -14.60 -11.78 4.90
N SER A 3 -13.69 -11.76 5.88
CA SER A 3 -13.78 -10.93 7.09
C SER A 3 -13.78 -9.42 6.84
N MET A 4 -13.10 -8.92 5.81
CA MET A 4 -13.12 -7.50 5.45
C MET A 4 -14.45 -7.03 4.84
N ARG A 5 -15.26 -7.96 4.31
CA ARG A 5 -16.55 -7.68 3.65
C ARG A 5 -17.75 -7.83 4.58
N ASN A 6 -17.51 -8.28 5.81
CA ASN A 6 -18.54 -8.43 6.84
C ASN A 6 -18.59 -7.19 7.74
N GLU A 7 -19.59 -7.14 8.62
CA GLU A 7 -19.70 -6.10 9.65
C GLU A 7 -18.44 -6.04 10.52
N GLY A 8 -17.96 -4.82 10.82
CA GLY A 8 -16.68 -4.60 11.49
C GLY A 8 -15.44 -4.78 10.59
N GLY A 9 -15.61 -5.09 9.30
CA GLY A 9 -14.53 -5.32 8.34
C GLY A 9 -13.54 -4.16 8.19
N LEU A 10 -13.98 -2.91 8.44
CA LEU A 10 -13.10 -1.73 8.42
C LEU A 10 -11.91 -1.85 9.39
N LYS A 11 -12.11 -2.46 10.56
CA LYS A 11 -11.01 -2.68 11.52
C LYS A 11 -9.96 -3.62 10.94
N VAL A 12 -10.41 -4.71 10.32
CA VAL A 12 -9.54 -5.70 9.66
C VAL A 12 -8.81 -5.08 8.46
N ILE A 13 -9.47 -4.18 7.73
CA ILE A 13 -8.84 -3.41 6.64
C ILE A 13 -7.72 -2.53 7.18
N LYS A 14 -7.96 -1.74 8.23
CA LYS A 14 -6.94 -0.88 8.85
C LYS A 14 -5.74 -1.67 9.38
N GLU A 15 -6.00 -2.81 10.03
CA GLU A 15 -4.94 -3.72 10.49
C GLU A 15 -4.12 -4.28 9.32
N ALA A 16 -4.77 -4.65 8.21
CA ALA A 16 -4.08 -5.14 7.02
C ALA A 16 -3.25 -4.04 6.35
N ILE A 17 -3.77 -2.81 6.26
CA ILE A 17 -3.02 -1.66 5.75
C ILE A 17 -1.76 -1.40 6.59
N GLY A 18 -1.86 -1.47 7.92
CA GLY A 18 -0.70 -1.36 8.80
C GLY A 18 0.37 -2.42 8.51
N LYS A 19 -0.03 -3.67 8.21
CA LYS A 19 0.92 -4.72 7.80
C LYS A 19 1.58 -4.45 6.45
N LEU A 20 0.84 -3.86 5.50
CA LEU A 20 1.38 -3.45 4.21
C LEU A 20 2.42 -2.33 4.36
N GLN A 21 2.15 -1.36 5.24
CA GLN A 21 3.08 -0.27 5.54
C GLN A 21 4.43 -0.79 6.03
N LEU A 22 4.44 -1.79 6.92
CA LEU A 22 5.66 -2.37 7.47
C LEU A 22 6.56 -3.03 6.40
N ARG A 23 5.95 -3.55 5.32
CA ARG A 23 6.66 -4.26 4.25
C ARG A 23 6.74 -3.45 2.95
N HIS A 24 6.49 -2.15 3.01
CA HIS A 24 6.43 -1.27 1.83
C HIS A 24 7.66 -1.40 0.93
N LYS A 25 8.87 -1.34 1.50
CA LYS A 25 10.14 -1.44 0.74
C LYS A 25 10.28 -2.78 0.01
N GLU A 26 9.95 -3.88 0.68
CA GLU A 26 10.00 -5.22 0.08
C GLU A 26 9.01 -5.32 -1.08
N HIS A 27 7.78 -4.84 -0.89
CA HIS A 27 6.76 -4.86 -1.94
C HIS A 27 7.13 -3.99 -3.14
N ILE A 28 7.64 -2.77 -2.91
CA ILE A 28 8.09 -1.88 -3.99
C ILE A 28 9.15 -2.55 -4.88
N SER A 29 10.10 -3.29 -4.29
CA SER A 29 11.11 -4.02 -5.06
C SER A 29 10.52 -5.09 -5.99
N ALA A 30 9.36 -5.64 -5.66
CA ALA A 30 8.68 -6.67 -6.44
C ALA A 30 7.63 -6.12 -7.41
N TYR A 31 7.23 -4.84 -7.28
CA TYR A 31 6.15 -4.25 -8.09
C TYR A 31 6.57 -3.85 -9.51
N GLY A 32 7.84 -4.05 -9.86
CA GLY A 32 8.37 -3.89 -11.20
C GLY A 32 9.40 -2.78 -11.30
N GLU A 33 10.39 -3.02 -12.16
CA GLU A 33 11.44 -2.07 -12.51
C GLU A 33 10.86 -0.86 -13.27
N GLY A 34 11.37 0.34 -13.02
CA GLY A 34 10.89 1.57 -13.67
C GLY A 34 9.81 2.32 -12.88
N ASN A 35 9.30 1.77 -11.79
CA ASN A 35 8.29 2.40 -10.95
C ASN A 35 8.78 3.70 -10.29
N GLU A 36 10.09 3.89 -10.13
CA GLU A 36 10.69 5.13 -9.62
C GLU A 36 10.37 6.35 -10.49
N ARG A 37 10.11 6.16 -11.80
CA ARG A 37 9.71 7.24 -12.72
C ARG A 37 8.24 7.62 -12.58
N ARG A 38 7.42 6.72 -12.04
CA ARG A 38 5.97 6.90 -11.91
C ARG A 38 5.58 7.34 -10.51
N LEU A 39 6.06 6.64 -9.48
CA LEU A 39 5.74 6.84 -8.06
C LEU A 39 6.50 8.04 -7.48
N THR A 40 6.10 9.24 -7.91
CA THR A 40 6.80 10.50 -7.61
C THR A 40 6.04 11.41 -6.66
N GLY A 41 4.85 10.99 -6.19
CA GLY A 41 3.95 11.85 -5.41
C GLY A 41 3.12 12.81 -6.27
N ARG A 42 3.25 12.76 -7.59
CA ARG A 42 2.51 13.61 -8.55
C ARG A 42 1.62 12.76 -9.45
N HIS A 43 0.67 13.39 -10.12
CA HIS A 43 -0.20 12.74 -11.10
C HIS A 43 -0.91 11.50 -10.53
N GLU A 44 -1.60 11.68 -9.39
CA GLU A 44 -2.38 10.62 -8.73
C GLU A 44 -1.53 9.42 -8.29
N THR A 45 -0.24 9.64 -8.04
CA THR A 45 0.67 8.64 -7.46
C THR A 45 1.21 9.10 -6.12
N ALA A 46 1.51 8.15 -5.24
CA ALA A 46 2.29 8.40 -4.04
C ALA A 46 3.79 8.38 -4.36
N ASP A 47 4.58 9.02 -3.50
CA ASP A 47 6.05 8.92 -3.56
C ASP A 47 6.50 7.48 -3.24
N ILE A 48 7.47 6.98 -4.00
CA ILE A 48 7.94 5.59 -3.89
C ILE A 48 8.50 5.26 -2.50
N ASN A 49 9.02 6.24 -1.76
CA ASN A 49 9.62 6.04 -0.45
C ASN A 49 8.62 6.21 0.70
N THR A 50 7.44 6.73 0.42
CA THR A 50 6.46 7.13 1.43
C THR A 50 5.18 6.29 1.30
N PHE A 51 4.81 5.59 2.37
CA PHE A 51 3.54 4.87 2.41
C PHE A 51 2.43 5.77 2.95
N THR A 52 1.37 5.97 2.18
CA THR A 52 0.20 6.79 2.52
C THR A 52 -1.10 6.07 2.14
N TRP A 53 -2.16 6.21 2.93
CA TRP A 53 -3.48 5.61 2.70
C TRP A 53 -4.61 6.46 3.28
#